data_AF-A0A6B2H3A4-F1
#
_entry.id   AF-A0A6B2H3A4-F1
#
_cell.length_a   1.000
_cell.length_b   1.000
_cell.length_c   1.000
_cell.angle_alpha   90.00
_cell.angle_beta   90.00
_cell.angle_gamma   90.00
#
_symmetry.space_group_name_H-M   'P 1'
#
loop_
_entity.id
_entity.type
_entity.pdbx_description
1 polymer ?
#
loop_
_entity_poly.entity_id
_entity_poly.type
_entity_poly.pdbx_seq_one_letter_code
_entity_poly.pdbx_strand_id
1 'polypeptide(L)'
;MFTDPQIYNPTDLTQRGFISFYFNGRRCRYYNGKAINISCFPNTSKTHTERGRLLKRLLREYTRTLLKGWTPEAKQSQPLPKPVHLSLVELLARIVKEVETSAYSRTYKRDITSVKEKFKEFIEAEGKQHILTSQVTSADIERFLQQFSSSGTYYQNKRRTLAAVFSKLVKQGYCQSNPVLATSKRKAKAVLHQAYTPDQLSKVLPFLQEHYPNLFLCALLMYGVLLRPHQEIRLLQRRHFNKTLSQLTLEGSENKSGRIRTMPVPVYVREELQRRGVDQLQPDNYIVSGTGVPYNESYFNTMWSRAKNKMLLKRLINVNQTLYSFRHAASVNVFGRTQNLKLLQQLLGHTSLTTSLTYLRSLGMIQIDHSVMPELLEL
;
A
#
# COMPACT_ATOMS: atom_id res chain seq x y z
N MET A 1 8.19 -38.67 0.54
CA MET A 1 9.50 -38.25 1.09
C MET A 1 10.54 -38.31 -0.03
N PHE A 2 11.45 -37.33 -0.13
CA PHE A 2 12.47 -37.28 -1.19
C PHE A 2 13.88 -37.08 -0.64
N THR A 3 14.90 -37.58 -1.35
CA THR A 3 16.32 -37.33 -1.02
C THR A 3 16.84 -36.10 -1.75
N ASP A 4 17.91 -35.50 -1.25
CA ASP A 4 18.54 -34.36 -1.92
C ASP A 4 18.90 -34.69 -3.38
N PRO A 5 18.48 -33.84 -4.34
CA PRO A 5 18.87 -34.00 -5.73
C PRO A 5 20.38 -33.88 -5.92
N GLN A 6 20.93 -34.73 -6.79
CA GLN A 6 22.35 -34.78 -7.09
C GLN A 6 22.60 -34.67 -8.60
N ILE A 7 23.71 -34.06 -8.98
CA ILE A 7 24.12 -33.94 -10.39
C ILE A 7 25.03 -35.11 -10.75
N TYR A 8 24.72 -35.73 -11.88
CA TYR A 8 25.64 -36.60 -12.61
C TYR A 8 26.07 -35.90 -13.90
N ASN A 9 27.36 -35.62 -14.03
CA ASN A 9 27.94 -34.95 -15.18
C ASN A 9 29.21 -35.70 -15.62
N PRO A 10 29.11 -36.62 -16.60
CA PRO A 10 30.27 -37.29 -17.19
C PRO A 10 31.24 -36.27 -17.79
N THR A 11 32.53 -36.60 -17.90
CA THR A 11 33.47 -35.77 -18.68
C THR A 11 33.25 -35.93 -20.18
N ASP A 12 32.86 -37.13 -20.60
CA ASP A 12 32.47 -37.48 -21.96
C ASP A 12 31.14 -36.79 -22.35
N LEU A 13 31.17 -36.03 -23.45
CA LEU A 13 30.01 -35.30 -23.96
C LEU A 13 28.99 -36.20 -24.67
N THR A 14 29.38 -37.39 -25.11
CA THR A 14 28.46 -38.38 -25.70
C THR A 14 27.53 -38.98 -24.64
N GLN A 15 27.99 -39.03 -23.39
CA GLN A 15 27.18 -39.48 -22.25
C GLN A 15 26.32 -38.33 -21.71
N ARG A 16 25.05 -38.63 -21.41
CA ARG A 16 24.09 -37.62 -20.96
C ARG A 16 24.25 -37.32 -19.47
N GLY A 17 24.41 -36.05 -19.13
CA GLY A 17 24.31 -35.56 -17.76
C GLY A 17 22.86 -35.46 -17.29
N PHE A 18 22.61 -35.70 -16.00
CA PHE A 18 21.26 -35.69 -15.42
C PHE A 18 21.27 -35.32 -13.93
N ILE A 19 20.08 -35.05 -13.40
CA ILE A 19 19.83 -34.96 -11.97
C ILE A 19 19.16 -36.24 -11.51
N SER A 20 19.58 -36.76 -10.35
CA SER A 20 18.91 -37.89 -9.72
C SER A 20 18.58 -37.65 -8.26
N PHE A 21 17.44 -38.18 -7.83
CA PHE A 21 17.00 -38.25 -6.44
C PHE A 21 16.06 -39.45 -6.28
N TYR A 22 15.79 -39.84 -5.03
CA TYR A 22 14.74 -40.79 -4.72
C TYR A 22 13.48 -40.07 -4.28
N PHE A 23 12.32 -40.53 -4.75
CA PHE A 23 11.01 -40.10 -4.29
C PHE A 23 10.21 -41.35 -3.93
N ASN A 24 9.73 -41.44 -2.68
CA ASN A 24 9.00 -42.61 -2.17
C ASN A 24 9.71 -43.95 -2.48
N GLY A 25 11.04 -44.01 -2.28
CA GLY A 25 11.85 -45.21 -2.53
C GLY A 25 12.17 -45.49 -4.00
N ARG A 26 11.64 -44.73 -4.96
CA ARG A 26 11.91 -44.89 -6.40
C ARG A 26 12.95 -43.89 -6.90
N ARG A 27 13.94 -44.36 -7.66
CA ARG A 27 14.96 -43.50 -8.25
C ARG A 27 14.39 -42.75 -9.45
N CYS A 28 14.40 -41.42 -9.41
CA CYS A 28 14.02 -40.54 -10.50
C CYS A 28 15.27 -39.95 -11.17
N ARG A 29 15.27 -39.86 -12.50
CA ARG A 29 16.35 -39.25 -13.30
C ARG A 29 15.79 -38.25 -14.29
N TYR A 30 16.33 -37.03 -14.29
CA TYR A 30 15.89 -35.95 -15.17
C TYR A 30 17.05 -35.34 -15.95
N TYR A 31 16.92 -35.33 -17.28
CA TYR A 31 17.95 -34.89 -18.22
C TYR A 31 17.76 -33.45 -18.72
N ASN A 32 16.63 -32.81 -18.37
CA ASN A 32 16.25 -31.46 -18.78
C ASN A 32 15.14 -30.90 -17.86
N GLY A 33 14.76 -29.64 -18.09
CA GLY A 33 13.74 -28.93 -17.31
C GLY A 33 12.30 -29.12 -17.77
N LYS A 34 12.01 -29.97 -18.76
CA LYS A 34 10.63 -30.10 -19.30
C LYS A 34 9.62 -30.55 -18.24
N ALA A 35 10.00 -31.48 -17.35
CA ALA A 35 9.10 -32.01 -16.33
C ALA A 35 8.64 -30.96 -15.30
N ILE A 36 9.39 -29.87 -15.16
CA ILE A 36 9.11 -28.75 -14.25
C ILE A 36 8.79 -27.45 -15.01
N ASN A 37 8.50 -27.56 -16.32
CA ASN A 37 8.14 -26.45 -17.21
C ASN A 37 9.19 -25.33 -17.31
N ILE A 38 10.48 -25.70 -17.39
CA ILE A 38 11.61 -24.77 -17.55
C ILE A 38 12.39 -25.09 -18.81
N SER A 39 12.69 -24.06 -19.60
CA SER A 39 13.59 -24.14 -20.75
C SER A 39 15.05 -24.24 -20.27
N CYS A 40 15.49 -25.47 -20.01
CA CYS A 40 16.86 -25.81 -19.64
C CYS A 40 17.23 -27.18 -20.20
N PHE A 41 18.23 -27.20 -21.08
CA PHE A 41 18.64 -28.38 -21.84
C PHE A 41 20.16 -28.61 -21.72
N PRO A 42 20.65 -29.14 -20.58
CA PRO A 42 22.10 -29.27 -20.37
C PRO A 42 22.81 -30.18 -21.39
N ASN A 43 22.10 -31.16 -21.94
CA ASN A 43 22.66 -32.13 -22.89
C ASN A 43 22.75 -31.61 -24.33
N THR A 44 22.34 -30.37 -24.62
CA THR A 44 22.55 -29.74 -25.93
C THR A 44 23.79 -28.85 -25.95
N SER A 45 24.50 -28.72 -24.82
CA SER A 45 25.72 -27.92 -24.72
C SER A 45 26.88 -28.57 -25.45
N LYS A 46 27.73 -27.74 -26.07
CA LYS A 46 28.92 -28.18 -26.81
C LYS A 46 30.15 -28.37 -25.93
N THR A 47 30.11 -27.90 -24.69
CA THR A 47 31.24 -27.96 -23.75
C THR A 47 30.83 -28.53 -22.39
N HIS A 48 31.76 -29.22 -21.74
CA HIS A 48 31.55 -29.80 -20.41
C HIS A 48 31.26 -28.72 -19.35
N THR A 49 31.96 -27.57 -19.43
CA THR A 49 31.79 -26.43 -18.52
C THR A 49 30.39 -25.82 -18.65
N GLU A 50 29.90 -25.63 -19.86
CA GLU A 50 28.55 -25.11 -20.11
C GLU A 50 27.47 -26.09 -19.63
N ARG A 51 27.64 -27.39 -19.92
CA ARG A 51 26.75 -28.46 -19.41
C ARG A 51 26.70 -28.45 -17.89
N GLY A 52 27.85 -28.32 -17.22
CA GLY A 52 27.95 -28.21 -15.77
C GLY A 52 27.20 -26.99 -15.21
N ARG A 53 27.31 -25.83 -15.86
CA ARG A 53 26.55 -24.62 -15.48
C ARG A 53 25.05 -24.84 -15.59
N LEU A 54 24.59 -25.45 -16.69
CA LEU A 54 23.18 -25.74 -16.91
C LEU A 54 22.65 -26.82 -15.96
N LEU A 55 23.44 -27.84 -15.63
CA LEU A 55 23.07 -28.85 -14.62
C LEU A 55 22.95 -28.24 -13.22
N LYS A 56 23.83 -27.31 -12.83
CA LYS A 56 23.70 -26.56 -11.57
C LYS A 56 22.43 -25.71 -11.52
N ARG A 57 22.08 -25.05 -12.64
CA ARG A 57 20.80 -24.33 -12.76
C ARG A 57 19.62 -25.28 -12.63
N LEU A 58 19.67 -26.40 -13.36
CA LEU A 58 18.61 -27.40 -13.35
C LEU A 58 18.43 -28.00 -11.94
N LEU A 59 19.51 -28.26 -11.21
CA LEU A 59 19.49 -28.76 -9.83
C LEU A 59 18.72 -27.83 -8.91
N ARG A 60 19.09 -26.53 -8.91
CA ARG A 60 18.42 -25.52 -8.09
C ARG A 60 16.92 -25.45 -8.36
N GLU A 61 16.53 -25.56 -9.63
CA GLU A 61 15.13 -25.52 -10.00
C GLU A 61 14.36 -26.75 -9.53
N TYR A 62 14.90 -27.97 -9.71
CA TYR A 62 14.28 -29.19 -9.18
C TYR A 62 14.15 -29.15 -7.66
N THR A 63 15.19 -28.74 -6.93
CA THR A 63 15.12 -28.58 -5.47
C THR A 63 14.04 -27.59 -5.07
N ARG A 64 13.97 -26.43 -5.75
CA ARG A 64 12.96 -25.40 -5.49
C ARG A 64 11.54 -25.90 -5.76
N THR A 65 11.31 -26.66 -6.83
CA THR A 65 9.98 -27.18 -7.16
C THR A 65 9.55 -28.32 -6.24
N LEU A 66 10.48 -29.22 -5.86
CA LEU A 66 10.21 -30.28 -4.87
C LEU A 66 9.80 -29.68 -3.52
N LEU A 67 10.50 -28.64 -3.05
CA LEU A 67 10.13 -27.91 -1.83
C LEU A 67 8.76 -27.19 -1.92
N LYS A 68 8.31 -26.85 -3.13
CA LYS A 68 6.98 -26.27 -3.39
C LYS A 68 5.87 -27.32 -3.55
N GLY A 69 6.18 -28.60 -3.35
CA GLY A 69 5.20 -29.70 -3.41
C GLY A 69 5.02 -30.34 -4.78
N TRP A 70 5.92 -30.10 -5.75
CA TRP A 70 5.90 -30.84 -7.02
C TRP A 70 6.31 -32.30 -6.81
N THR A 71 5.65 -33.26 -7.48
CA THR A 71 5.93 -34.70 -7.37
C THR A 71 6.23 -35.34 -8.74
N PRO A 72 7.21 -36.27 -8.82
CA PRO A 72 7.52 -37.03 -10.05
C PRO A 72 6.35 -37.84 -10.64
N GLU A 73 5.41 -38.24 -9.78
CA GLU A 73 4.27 -39.10 -10.12
C GLU A 73 3.11 -38.34 -10.77
N ALA A 74 3.16 -37.00 -10.75
CA ALA A 74 2.23 -36.16 -11.50
C ALA A 74 2.52 -36.29 -13.01
N LYS A 75 2.06 -37.38 -13.64
CA LYS A 75 1.95 -37.50 -15.10
C LYS A 75 1.21 -36.28 -15.61
N GLN A 76 1.88 -35.37 -16.33
CA GLN A 76 1.34 -34.30 -17.20
C GLN A 76 -0.19 -34.07 -17.13
N SER A 77 -0.69 -33.72 -15.95
CA SER A 77 -2.11 -33.51 -15.68
C SER A 77 -2.26 -32.28 -14.79
N GLN A 78 -1.58 -31.21 -15.17
CA GLN A 78 -2.35 -29.98 -15.25
C GLN A 78 -2.98 -30.02 -16.64
N PRO A 79 -4.30 -30.24 -16.76
CA PRO A 79 -4.98 -29.72 -17.93
C PRO A 79 -4.50 -28.27 -18.05
N LEU A 80 -4.01 -27.87 -19.22
CA LEU A 80 -4.11 -26.46 -19.59
C LEU A 80 -5.53 -26.05 -19.20
N PRO A 81 -5.73 -24.99 -18.38
CA PRO A 81 -7.08 -24.54 -18.08
C PRO A 81 -7.79 -24.44 -19.43
N LYS A 82 -8.90 -25.19 -19.57
CA LYS A 82 -9.72 -25.20 -20.79
C LYS A 82 -9.77 -23.76 -21.31
N PRO A 83 -9.54 -23.49 -22.60
CA PRO A 83 -9.58 -22.12 -23.11
C PRO A 83 -10.94 -21.56 -22.73
N VAL A 84 -10.93 -20.71 -21.72
CA VAL A 84 -12.14 -20.07 -21.26
C VAL A 84 -12.40 -19.02 -22.32
N HIS A 85 -13.40 -19.26 -23.16
CA HIS A 85 -13.86 -18.35 -24.21
C HIS A 85 -14.46 -17.05 -23.66
N LEU A 86 -14.11 -16.66 -22.43
CA LEU A 86 -14.51 -15.39 -21.87
C LEU A 86 -13.52 -14.32 -22.32
N SER A 87 -14.08 -13.25 -22.85
CA SER A 87 -13.36 -12.02 -23.07
C SER A 87 -12.76 -11.50 -21.76
N LEU A 88 -11.69 -10.71 -21.89
CA LEU A 88 -11.11 -10.00 -20.75
C LEU A 88 -12.16 -9.15 -20.01
N VAL A 89 -13.09 -8.52 -20.74
CA VAL A 89 -14.14 -7.67 -20.16
C VAL A 89 -15.04 -8.47 -19.22
N GLU A 90 -15.46 -9.68 -19.61
CA GLU A 90 -16.27 -10.56 -18.76
C GLU A 90 -15.50 -11.03 -17.52
N LEU A 91 -14.21 -11.36 -17.69
CA LEU A 91 -13.36 -11.75 -16.57
C LEU A 91 -13.17 -10.60 -15.57
N LEU A 92 -12.98 -9.37 -16.07
CA LEU A 92 -12.88 -8.18 -15.23
C LEU A 92 -14.18 -7.94 -14.44
N ALA A 93 -15.34 -8.15 -15.05
CA ALA A 93 -16.63 -8.05 -14.37
C ALA A 93 -16.77 -9.09 -13.23
N ARG A 94 -16.33 -10.34 -13.46
CA ARG A 94 -16.30 -11.38 -12.42
C ARG A 94 -15.40 -10.97 -11.25
N ILE A 95 -14.20 -10.47 -11.52
CA ILE A 95 -13.29 -10.01 -10.47
C ILE A 95 -13.89 -8.89 -9.62
N VAL A 96 -14.61 -7.95 -10.24
CA VAL A 96 -15.29 -6.88 -9.47
C VAL A 96 -16.36 -7.46 -8.57
N LYS A 97 -17.21 -8.37 -9.07
CA LYS A 97 -18.24 -9.03 -8.26
C LYS A 97 -17.65 -9.78 -7.06
N GLU A 98 -16.55 -10.51 -7.26
CA GLU A 98 -15.81 -11.16 -6.17
C GLU A 98 -15.22 -10.16 -5.17
N VAL A 99 -14.69 -9.04 -5.65
CA VAL A 99 -14.14 -7.99 -4.79
C VAL A 99 -15.25 -7.32 -3.98
N GLU A 100 -16.43 -7.13 -4.56
CA GLU A 100 -17.59 -6.53 -3.90
C GLU A 100 -18.11 -7.38 -2.75
N THR A 101 -18.15 -8.71 -2.90
CA THR A 101 -18.58 -9.64 -1.84
C THR A 101 -17.50 -9.93 -0.79
N SER A 102 -16.24 -9.60 -1.07
CA SER A 102 -15.13 -9.85 -0.14
C SER A 102 -15.08 -8.88 1.06
N ALA A 103 -14.27 -9.21 2.05
CA ALA A 103 -14.00 -8.36 3.23
C ALA A 103 -13.02 -7.20 2.97
N TYR A 104 -12.70 -6.86 1.72
CA TYR A 104 -11.80 -5.72 1.44
C TYR A 104 -12.42 -4.37 1.83
N SER A 105 -11.56 -3.37 2.04
CA SER A 105 -12.01 -2.02 2.39
C SER A 105 -12.83 -1.37 1.27
N ARG A 106 -13.78 -0.49 1.65
CA ARG A 106 -14.60 0.29 0.72
C ARG A 106 -13.77 1.01 -0.34
N THR A 107 -12.65 1.63 0.07
CA THR A 107 -11.73 2.33 -0.83
C THR A 107 -11.11 1.38 -1.86
N TYR A 108 -10.67 0.19 -1.42
CA TYR A 108 -10.09 -0.80 -2.33
C TYR A 108 -11.13 -1.28 -3.35
N LYS A 109 -12.35 -1.61 -2.90
CA LYS A 109 -13.47 -1.99 -3.78
C LYS A 109 -13.72 -0.91 -4.83
N ARG A 110 -13.91 0.33 -4.39
CA ARG A 110 -14.11 1.50 -5.26
C ARG A 110 -12.97 1.67 -6.28
N ASP A 111 -11.72 1.57 -5.85
CA ASP A 111 -10.57 1.79 -6.72
C ASP A 111 -10.47 0.70 -7.79
N ILE A 112 -10.77 -0.56 -7.45
CA ILE A 112 -10.84 -1.69 -8.39
C ILE A 112 -11.98 -1.47 -9.39
N THR A 113 -13.20 -1.16 -8.94
CA THR A 113 -14.34 -0.88 -9.82
C THR A 113 -14.03 0.28 -10.77
N SER A 114 -13.46 1.38 -10.26
CA SER A 114 -13.08 2.54 -11.07
C SER A 114 -12.02 2.22 -12.12
N VAL A 115 -11.02 1.39 -11.79
CA VAL A 115 -10.01 0.97 -12.78
C VAL A 115 -10.62 0.03 -13.81
N LYS A 116 -11.54 -0.85 -13.41
CA LYS A 116 -12.25 -1.76 -14.31
C LYS A 116 -13.05 -0.99 -15.37
N GLU A 117 -13.87 -0.02 -14.97
CA GLU A 117 -14.66 0.77 -15.94
C GLU A 117 -13.76 1.50 -16.93
N LYS A 118 -12.76 2.23 -16.44
CA LYS A 118 -11.84 2.98 -17.31
C LYS A 118 -11.06 2.07 -18.26
N PHE A 119 -10.69 0.88 -17.80
CA PHE A 119 -9.95 -0.07 -18.64
C PHE A 119 -10.86 -0.74 -19.67
N LYS A 120 -12.13 -1.00 -19.31
CA LYS A 120 -13.16 -1.45 -20.25
C LYS A 120 -13.38 -0.40 -21.35
N GLU A 121 -13.63 0.86 -20.98
CA GLU A 121 -13.78 1.99 -21.92
C GLU A 121 -12.58 2.10 -22.87
N PHE A 122 -11.36 1.95 -22.33
CA PHE A 122 -10.13 1.95 -23.15
C PHE A 122 -10.08 0.79 -24.16
N ILE A 123 -10.43 -0.43 -23.73
CA ILE A 123 -10.45 -1.62 -24.60
C ILE A 123 -11.51 -1.47 -25.71
N GLU A 124 -12.68 -0.93 -25.38
CA GLU A 124 -13.75 -0.66 -26.33
C GLU A 124 -13.34 0.40 -27.36
N ALA A 125 -12.71 1.49 -26.92
CA ALA A 125 -12.18 2.52 -27.81
C ALA A 125 -11.08 2.01 -28.76
N GLU A 126 -10.34 0.98 -28.36
CA GLU A 126 -9.32 0.30 -29.18
C GLU A 126 -9.91 -0.77 -30.12
N GLY A 127 -11.24 -0.97 -30.15
CA GLY A 127 -11.90 -2.00 -30.94
C GLY A 127 -11.61 -3.43 -30.46
N LYS A 128 -11.14 -3.59 -29.21
CA LYS A 128 -10.65 -4.85 -28.62
C LYS A 128 -11.67 -5.50 -27.68
N GLN A 129 -12.97 -5.26 -27.87
CA GLN A 129 -14.05 -5.68 -26.96
C GLN A 129 -14.10 -7.20 -26.65
N HIS A 130 -13.63 -8.05 -27.58
CA HIS A 130 -13.55 -9.51 -27.40
C HIS A 130 -12.14 -10.04 -27.12
N ILE A 131 -11.20 -9.15 -26.75
CA ILE A 131 -9.81 -9.53 -26.52
C ILE A 131 -9.70 -10.57 -25.40
N LEU A 132 -8.90 -11.60 -25.64
CA LEU A 132 -8.56 -12.61 -24.64
C LEU A 132 -7.43 -12.11 -23.75
N THR A 133 -7.36 -12.62 -22.53
CA THR A 133 -6.27 -12.30 -21.59
C THR A 133 -4.87 -12.57 -22.14
N SER A 134 -4.72 -13.60 -22.97
CA SER A 134 -3.45 -13.97 -23.62
C SER A 134 -2.98 -12.98 -24.68
N GLN A 135 -3.89 -12.17 -25.22
CA GLN A 135 -3.61 -11.19 -26.28
C GLN A 135 -3.26 -9.81 -25.71
N VAL A 136 -3.44 -9.61 -24.40
CA VAL A 136 -3.18 -8.33 -23.75
C VAL A 136 -1.68 -8.18 -23.51
N THR A 137 -1.06 -7.24 -24.21
CA THR A 137 0.39 -7.01 -24.11
C THR A 137 0.71 -5.94 -23.06
N SER A 138 1.96 -5.88 -22.62
CA SER A 138 2.42 -4.77 -21.76
C SER A 138 2.34 -3.41 -22.45
N ALA A 139 2.42 -3.37 -23.78
CA ALA A 139 2.25 -2.15 -24.57
C ALA A 139 0.82 -1.62 -24.50
N ASP A 140 -0.19 -2.50 -24.55
CA ASP A 140 -1.60 -2.13 -24.34
C ASP A 140 -1.81 -1.53 -22.94
N ILE A 141 -1.22 -2.15 -21.92
CA ILE A 141 -1.29 -1.65 -20.55
C ILE A 141 -0.58 -0.29 -20.43
N GLU A 142 0.57 -0.10 -21.06
CA GLU A 142 1.29 1.18 -21.01
C GLU A 142 0.46 2.31 -21.63
N ARG A 143 -0.17 2.08 -22.79
CA ARG A 143 -1.06 3.06 -23.44
C ARG A 143 -2.24 3.45 -22.55
N PHE A 144 -2.88 2.47 -21.91
CA PHE A 144 -3.90 2.75 -20.90
C PHE A 144 -3.37 3.61 -19.75
N LEU A 145 -2.21 3.25 -19.18
CA LEU A 145 -1.66 3.96 -18.04
C LEU A 145 -1.21 5.39 -18.36
N GLN A 146 -0.83 5.68 -19.60
CA GLN A 146 -0.45 7.02 -20.05
C GLN A 146 -1.58 8.06 -19.90
N GLN A 147 -2.85 7.64 -19.88
CA GLN A 147 -4.01 8.50 -19.59
C GLN A 147 -4.00 9.07 -18.15
N PHE A 148 -3.20 8.48 -17.25
CA PHE A 148 -3.12 8.87 -15.83
C PHE A 148 -1.81 9.58 -15.49
N SER A 149 -1.27 10.33 -16.44
CA SER A 149 0.08 10.91 -16.39
C SER A 149 0.20 12.23 -15.65
N SER A 150 -0.89 12.81 -15.12
CA SER A 150 -0.89 14.10 -14.41
C SER A 150 0.03 14.16 -13.19
N SER A 151 0.30 13.02 -12.55
CA SER A 151 1.38 12.89 -11.57
C SER A 151 1.91 11.47 -11.50
N GLY A 152 3.16 11.29 -11.07
CA GLY A 152 3.74 9.97 -10.83
C GLY A 152 2.93 9.14 -9.83
N THR A 153 2.38 9.78 -8.79
CA THR A 153 1.52 9.12 -7.79
C THR A 153 0.22 8.60 -8.39
N TYR A 154 -0.44 9.41 -9.22
CA TYR A 154 -1.69 9.02 -9.87
C TYR A 154 -1.49 7.84 -10.82
N TYR A 155 -0.47 7.91 -11.68
CA TYR A 155 -0.04 6.82 -12.55
C TYR A 155 0.24 5.53 -11.75
N GLN A 156 1.06 5.61 -10.70
CA GLN A 156 1.46 4.44 -9.92
C GLN A 156 0.30 3.82 -9.14
N ASN A 157 -0.67 4.62 -8.69
CA ASN A 157 -1.87 4.10 -8.05
C ASN A 157 -2.72 3.28 -9.03
N LYS A 158 -2.96 3.81 -10.24
CA LYS A 158 -3.69 3.08 -11.28
C LYS A 158 -2.96 1.81 -11.72
N ARG A 159 -1.65 1.88 -11.93
CA ARG A 159 -0.78 0.72 -12.21
C ARG A 159 -0.87 -0.34 -11.11
N ARG A 160 -0.81 0.05 -9.83
CA ARG A 160 -0.87 -0.89 -8.70
C ARG A 160 -2.22 -1.59 -8.61
N THR A 161 -3.31 -0.85 -8.75
CA THR A 161 -4.66 -1.41 -8.73
C THR A 161 -4.87 -2.37 -9.89
N LEU A 162 -4.45 -2.00 -11.11
CA LEU A 162 -4.54 -2.87 -12.28
C LEU A 162 -3.66 -4.12 -12.13
N ALA A 163 -2.44 -3.98 -11.60
CA ALA A 163 -1.57 -5.11 -11.30
C ALA A 163 -2.24 -6.10 -10.33
N ALA A 164 -2.94 -5.61 -9.30
CA ALA A 164 -3.66 -6.47 -8.37
C ALA A 164 -4.79 -7.25 -9.06
N VAL A 165 -5.52 -6.63 -10.00
CA VAL A 165 -6.55 -7.29 -10.82
C VAL A 165 -5.93 -8.41 -11.66
N PHE A 166 -4.88 -8.12 -12.44
CA PHE A 166 -4.22 -9.15 -13.26
C PHE A 166 -3.57 -10.25 -12.42
N SER A 167 -3.06 -9.93 -11.23
CA SER A 167 -2.56 -10.96 -10.31
C SER A 167 -3.64 -11.93 -9.84
N LYS A 168 -4.90 -11.46 -9.67
CA LYS A 168 -6.03 -12.36 -9.40
C LYS A 168 -6.33 -13.25 -10.60
N LEU A 169 -6.34 -12.70 -11.81
CA LEU A 169 -6.56 -13.47 -13.04
C LEU A 169 -5.47 -14.54 -13.25
N VAL A 170 -4.21 -14.22 -12.96
CA VAL A 170 -3.10 -15.19 -12.96
C VAL A 170 -3.36 -16.29 -11.92
N LYS A 171 -3.75 -15.93 -10.69
CA LYS A 171 -4.04 -16.91 -9.62
C LYS A 171 -5.19 -17.85 -9.97
N GLN A 172 -6.19 -17.36 -10.72
CA GLN A 172 -7.34 -18.15 -11.18
C GLN A 172 -7.04 -18.95 -12.46
N GLY A 173 -5.83 -18.85 -13.02
CA GLY A 173 -5.43 -19.58 -14.22
C GLY A 173 -5.89 -18.95 -15.54
N TYR A 174 -6.45 -17.72 -15.52
CA TYR A 174 -6.88 -17.02 -16.72
C TYR A 174 -5.73 -16.30 -17.45
N CYS A 175 -4.61 -16.05 -16.78
CA CYS A 175 -3.43 -15.42 -17.36
C CYS A 175 -2.18 -16.24 -17.03
N GLN A 176 -1.28 -16.45 -17.99
CA GLN A 176 0.02 -17.10 -17.70
C GLN A 176 0.96 -16.18 -16.89
N SER A 177 0.88 -14.87 -17.13
CA SER A 177 1.68 -13.87 -16.44
C SER A 177 0.91 -12.56 -16.31
N ASN A 178 1.39 -11.65 -15.45
CA ASN A 178 0.78 -10.35 -15.23
C ASN A 178 1.43 -9.30 -16.17
N PRO A 179 0.73 -8.83 -17.23
CA PRO A 179 1.29 -7.91 -18.22
C PRO A 179 1.62 -6.52 -17.63
N VAL A 180 1.03 -6.16 -16.50
CA VAL A 180 1.28 -4.88 -15.80
C VAL A 180 2.66 -4.84 -15.16
N LEU A 181 3.29 -5.99 -14.89
CA LEU A 181 4.59 -6.00 -14.22
C LEU A 181 5.71 -5.47 -15.12
N ALA A 182 5.58 -5.66 -16.43
CA ALA A 182 6.54 -5.21 -17.44
C ALA A 182 6.37 -3.73 -17.84
N THR A 183 5.33 -3.03 -17.37
CA THR A 183 5.14 -1.60 -17.69
C THR A 183 6.06 -0.71 -16.89
N SER A 184 6.31 0.48 -17.43
CA SER A 184 7.15 1.50 -16.83
C SER A 184 6.66 1.88 -15.44
N LYS A 185 7.59 2.30 -14.58
CA LYS A 185 7.28 2.82 -13.25
C LYS A 185 7.62 4.30 -13.25
N ARG A 186 6.75 5.11 -12.68
CA ARG A 186 7.02 6.54 -12.46
C ARG A 186 7.42 6.80 -11.02
N LYS A 187 8.46 7.62 -10.83
CA LYS A 187 8.82 8.10 -9.49
C LYS A 187 7.82 9.17 -9.08
N ALA A 188 7.27 9.04 -7.87
CA ALA A 188 6.56 10.14 -7.25
C ALA A 188 7.58 11.19 -6.80
N LYS A 189 7.36 12.46 -7.16
CA LYS A 189 8.16 13.56 -6.61
C LYS A 189 7.75 13.77 -5.15
N ALA A 190 8.73 13.85 -4.26
CA ALA A 190 8.46 14.21 -2.88
C ALA A 190 8.02 15.68 -2.83
N VAL A 191 6.95 15.96 -2.09
CA VAL A 191 6.46 17.32 -1.83
C VAL A 191 6.73 17.61 -0.36
N LEU A 192 7.37 18.74 -0.07
CA LEU A 192 7.57 19.18 1.30
C LEU A 192 6.21 19.58 1.90
N HIS A 193 5.79 18.91 2.96
CA HIS A 193 4.58 19.25 3.67
C HIS A 193 4.83 20.49 4.55
N GLN A 194 3.90 21.44 4.52
CA GLN A 194 4.00 22.65 5.35
C GLN A 194 3.26 22.45 6.67
N ALA A 195 4.01 22.40 7.77
CA ALA A 195 3.46 22.51 9.12
C ALA A 195 3.02 23.96 9.41
N TYR A 196 2.12 24.13 10.37
CA TYR A 196 1.84 25.45 10.95
C TYR A 196 2.95 25.85 11.93
N THR A 197 3.35 27.12 11.88
CA THR A 197 4.20 27.72 12.91
C THR A 197 3.38 28.00 14.18
N PRO A 198 4.03 28.20 15.35
CA PRO A 198 3.32 28.61 16.57
C PRO A 198 2.49 29.89 16.40
N ASP A 199 3.02 30.88 15.68
CA ASP A 199 2.31 32.13 15.35
C ASP A 199 1.09 31.90 14.43
N GLN A 200 1.20 31.00 13.46
CA GLN A 200 0.04 30.65 12.64
C GLN A 200 -1.02 29.91 13.47
N LEU A 201 -0.62 29.00 14.36
CA LEU A 201 -1.56 28.30 15.23
C LEU A 201 -2.33 29.26 16.14
N SER A 202 -1.66 30.27 16.72
CA SER A 202 -2.30 31.26 17.59
C SER A 202 -3.33 32.13 16.87
N LYS A 203 -3.23 32.26 15.54
CA LYS A 203 -4.19 33.00 14.70
C LYS A 203 -5.29 32.11 14.11
N VAL A 204 -4.92 30.93 13.63
CA VAL A 204 -5.83 30.01 12.93
C VAL A 204 -6.80 29.33 13.90
N LEU A 205 -6.35 28.93 15.08
CA LEU A 205 -7.21 28.23 16.05
C LEU A 205 -8.39 29.11 16.51
N PRO A 206 -8.20 30.37 16.94
CA PRO A 206 -9.32 31.26 17.27
C PRO A 206 -10.27 31.49 16.09
N PHE A 207 -9.74 31.73 14.89
CA PHE A 207 -10.56 31.90 13.67
C PHE A 207 -11.47 30.68 13.41
N LEU A 208 -10.92 29.47 13.56
CA LEU A 208 -11.72 28.24 13.42
C LEU A 208 -12.71 28.09 14.57
N GLN A 209 -12.35 28.44 15.80
CA GLN A 209 -13.24 28.33 16.96
C GLN A 209 -14.50 29.18 16.77
N GLU A 210 -14.32 30.42 16.31
CA GLU A 210 -15.40 31.38 16.10
C GLU A 210 -16.30 30.99 14.93
N HIS A 211 -15.72 30.65 13.77
CA HIS A 211 -16.50 30.51 12.53
C HIS A 211 -16.77 29.07 12.10
N TYR A 212 -16.00 28.11 12.62
CA TYR A 212 -16.02 26.72 12.17
C TYR A 212 -15.80 25.75 13.35
N PRO A 213 -16.69 25.72 14.35
CA PRO A 213 -16.46 25.01 15.62
C PRO A 213 -16.11 23.53 15.42
N ASN A 214 -16.73 22.81 14.48
CA ASN A 214 -16.38 21.41 14.24
C ASN A 214 -15.00 21.22 13.59
N LEU A 215 -14.55 22.18 12.77
CA LEU A 215 -13.16 22.18 12.28
C LEU A 215 -12.18 22.54 13.38
N PHE A 216 -12.55 23.43 14.29
CA PHE A 216 -11.73 23.75 15.46
C PHE A 216 -11.48 22.51 16.32
N LEU A 217 -12.54 21.78 16.69
CA LEU A 217 -12.40 20.50 17.41
C LEU A 217 -11.51 19.52 16.62
N CYS A 218 -11.72 19.42 15.30
CA CYS A 218 -10.87 18.59 14.45
C CYS A 218 -9.40 19.03 14.50
N ALA A 219 -9.11 20.32 14.38
CA ALA A 219 -7.76 20.88 14.43
C ALA A 219 -7.08 20.59 15.78
N LEU A 220 -7.80 20.78 16.89
CA LEU A 220 -7.33 20.46 18.24
C LEU A 220 -7.00 18.98 18.41
N LEU A 221 -7.85 18.07 17.93
CA LEU A 221 -7.60 16.63 18.00
C LEU A 221 -6.44 16.19 17.09
N MET A 222 -6.27 16.83 15.93
CA MET A 222 -5.13 16.59 15.05
C MET A 222 -3.82 17.09 15.66
N TYR A 223 -3.85 18.22 16.36
CA TYR A 223 -2.67 18.81 16.98
C TYR A 223 -2.32 18.12 18.30
N GLY A 224 -3.28 17.98 19.21
CA GLY A 224 -3.05 17.45 20.55
C GLY A 224 -3.01 15.93 20.66
N VAL A 225 -3.64 15.23 19.73
CA VAL A 225 -3.80 13.76 19.80
C VAL A 225 -3.35 13.06 18.50
N LEU A 226 -2.81 13.82 17.53
CA LEU A 226 -2.22 13.32 16.28
C LEU A 226 -3.14 12.41 15.45
N LEU A 227 -4.46 12.64 15.51
CA LEU A 227 -5.46 11.85 14.82
C LEU A 227 -5.63 12.23 13.33
N ARG A 228 -6.21 11.34 12.54
CA ARG A 228 -6.59 11.56 11.13
C ARG A 228 -8.00 12.15 11.05
N PRO A 229 -8.22 13.24 10.29
CA PRO A 229 -9.52 13.91 10.24
C PRO A 229 -10.65 12.99 9.73
N HIS A 230 -10.45 12.32 8.59
CA HIS A 230 -11.54 11.59 7.93
C HIS A 230 -11.80 10.18 8.46
N GLN A 231 -10.72 9.51 8.90
CA GLN A 231 -10.74 8.09 9.25
C GLN A 231 -10.84 7.85 10.75
N GLU A 232 -10.36 8.80 11.56
CA GLU A 232 -10.34 8.67 13.02
C GLU A 232 -11.29 9.70 13.63
N ILE A 233 -11.02 11.01 13.48
CA ILE A 233 -11.78 12.07 14.15
C ILE A 233 -13.27 12.06 13.77
N ARG A 234 -13.58 11.93 12.48
CA ARG A 234 -14.96 11.88 11.99
C ARG A 234 -15.78 10.74 12.63
N LEU A 235 -15.11 9.66 13.00
CA LEU A 235 -15.70 8.44 13.54
C LEU A 235 -15.50 8.30 15.05
N LEU A 236 -14.91 9.29 15.72
CA LEU A 236 -14.77 9.26 17.17
C LEU A 236 -16.15 9.35 17.83
N GLN A 237 -16.45 8.34 18.62
CA GLN A 237 -17.57 8.27 19.55
C GLN A 237 -17.14 8.51 20.99
N ARG A 238 -18.11 8.78 21.86
CA ARG A 238 -17.90 8.99 23.29
C ARG A 238 -17.22 7.81 23.98
N ARG A 239 -17.56 6.57 23.61
CA ARG A 239 -17.00 5.33 24.19
C ARG A 239 -15.48 5.21 24.06
N HIS A 240 -14.85 5.90 23.11
CA HIS A 240 -13.40 5.87 22.96
C HIS A 240 -12.66 6.65 24.07
N PHE A 241 -13.36 7.53 24.78
CA PHE A 241 -12.78 8.30 25.87
C PHE A 241 -13.15 7.69 27.22
N ASN A 242 -12.21 7.76 28.17
CA ASN A 242 -12.51 7.44 29.56
C ASN A 242 -13.48 8.47 30.19
N LYS A 243 -13.91 8.24 31.44
CA LYS A 243 -14.89 9.11 32.12
C LYS A 243 -14.43 10.58 32.21
N THR A 244 -13.15 10.81 32.48
CA THR A 244 -12.54 12.14 32.66
C THR A 244 -12.06 12.77 31.35
N LEU A 245 -12.29 12.11 30.21
CA LEU A 245 -11.79 12.50 28.88
C LEU A 245 -10.25 12.63 28.80
N SER A 246 -9.51 12.08 29.78
CA SER A 246 -8.05 12.19 29.87
C SER A 246 -7.29 11.17 29.03
N GLN A 247 -7.98 10.13 28.57
CA GLN A 247 -7.42 9.09 27.72
C GLN A 247 -8.38 8.78 26.59
N LEU A 248 -7.80 8.59 25.40
CA LEU A 248 -8.47 8.13 24.20
C LEU A 248 -7.92 6.75 23.83
N THR A 249 -8.80 5.79 23.57
CA THR A 249 -8.44 4.46 23.05
C THR A 249 -9.16 4.22 21.74
N LEU A 250 -8.40 3.85 20.70
CA LEU A 250 -8.92 3.43 19.40
C LEU A 250 -8.68 1.94 19.22
N GLU A 251 -9.71 1.20 18.81
CA GLU A 251 -9.58 -0.21 18.53
C GLU A 251 -8.89 -0.47 17.19
N GLY A 252 -8.42 -1.70 16.99
CA GLY A 252 -7.72 -2.08 15.75
C GLY A 252 -8.61 -1.99 14.50
N SER A 253 -9.90 -2.30 14.63
CA SER A 253 -10.91 -2.19 13.56
C SER A 253 -11.17 -0.74 13.12
N GLU A 254 -10.91 0.22 14.00
CA GLU A 254 -11.28 1.63 13.86
C GLU A 254 -10.13 2.49 13.29
N ASN A 255 -8.98 1.88 13.02
CA ASN A 255 -7.86 2.59 12.42
C ASN A 255 -7.15 1.79 11.32
N LYS A 256 -6.51 2.50 10.40
CA LYS A 256 -5.83 1.92 9.24
C LYS A 256 -4.71 0.93 9.63
N SER A 257 -4.19 1.00 10.85
CA SER A 257 -3.06 0.18 11.27
C SER A 257 -3.47 -1.20 11.81
N GLY A 258 -4.75 -1.41 12.15
CA GLY A 258 -5.20 -2.68 12.73
C GLY A 258 -4.79 -2.87 14.20
N ARG A 259 -4.27 -1.83 14.88
CA ARG A 259 -3.69 -1.94 16.22
C ARG A 259 -4.46 -1.10 17.23
N ILE A 260 -4.60 -1.59 18.46
CA ILE A 260 -5.12 -0.78 19.56
C ILE A 260 -4.13 0.36 19.85
N ARG A 261 -4.63 1.58 19.97
CA ARG A 261 -3.83 2.77 20.28
C ARG A 261 -4.50 3.56 21.40
N THR A 262 -3.85 3.63 22.56
CA THR A 262 -4.25 4.48 23.68
C THR A 262 -3.32 5.68 23.79
N MET A 263 -3.87 6.87 23.95
CA MET A 263 -3.12 8.12 24.02
C MET A 263 -3.67 9.04 25.12
N PRO A 264 -2.79 9.77 25.83
CA PRO A 264 -3.22 10.82 26.74
C PRO A 264 -3.84 11.98 25.96
N VAL A 265 -4.87 12.58 26.51
CA VAL A 265 -5.55 13.76 25.94
C VAL A 265 -5.06 15.01 26.69
N PRO A 266 -4.40 15.96 26.01
CA PRO A 266 -3.91 17.18 26.65
C PRO A 266 -5.03 18.03 27.26
N VAL A 267 -4.71 18.76 28.33
CA VAL A 267 -5.67 19.59 29.10
C VAL A 267 -6.55 20.46 28.20
N TYR A 268 -5.95 21.23 27.30
CA TYR A 268 -6.68 22.13 26.40
C TYR A 268 -7.67 21.42 25.45
N VAL A 269 -7.41 20.15 25.10
CA VAL A 269 -8.35 19.35 24.31
C VAL A 269 -9.49 18.88 25.21
N ARG A 270 -9.20 18.47 26.45
CA ARG A 270 -10.22 18.03 27.41
C ARG A 270 -11.21 19.14 27.72
N GLU A 271 -10.71 20.36 27.95
CA GLU A 271 -11.54 21.54 28.21
C GLU A 271 -12.52 21.83 27.06
N GLU A 272 -12.06 21.72 25.81
CA GLU A 272 -12.97 21.86 24.65
C GLU A 272 -13.97 20.71 24.56
N LEU A 273 -13.57 19.47 24.83
CA LEU A 273 -14.49 18.34 24.83
C LEU A 273 -15.56 18.49 25.92
N GLN A 274 -15.20 18.96 27.12
CA GLN A 274 -16.12 19.25 28.23
C GLN A 274 -17.05 20.42 27.89
N ARG A 275 -16.53 21.51 27.30
CA ARG A 275 -17.33 22.65 26.85
C ARG A 275 -18.41 22.24 25.85
N ARG A 276 -18.16 21.20 25.06
CA ARG A 276 -19.11 20.61 24.11
C ARG A 276 -20.04 19.56 24.71
N GLY A 277 -19.93 19.28 26.02
CA GLY A 277 -20.71 18.25 26.70
C GLY A 277 -20.40 16.83 26.21
N VAL A 278 -19.19 16.57 25.69
CA VAL A 278 -18.83 15.23 25.22
C VAL A 278 -18.95 14.20 26.34
N ASP A 279 -18.57 14.57 27.56
CA ASP A 279 -18.70 13.74 28.76
C ASP A 279 -20.13 13.23 29.01
N GLN A 280 -21.14 13.99 28.57
CA GLN A 280 -22.58 13.74 28.75
C GLN A 280 -23.22 12.98 27.58
N LEU A 281 -22.48 12.75 26.49
CA LEU A 281 -23.00 12.00 25.34
C LEU A 281 -23.23 10.52 25.69
N GLN A 282 -24.17 9.90 24.97
CA GLN A 282 -24.31 8.44 24.99
C GLN A 282 -23.05 7.78 24.42
N PRO A 283 -22.66 6.58 24.89
CA PRO A 283 -21.41 5.92 24.47
C PRO A 283 -21.21 5.81 22.95
N ASP A 284 -22.27 5.51 22.20
CA ASP A 284 -22.22 5.31 20.75
C ASP A 284 -22.43 6.60 19.93
N ASN A 285 -22.65 7.75 20.58
CA ASN A 285 -22.76 9.02 19.88
C ASN A 285 -21.39 9.51 19.43
N TYR A 286 -21.34 10.01 18.19
CA TYR A 286 -20.16 10.61 17.58
C TYR A 286 -19.91 12.00 18.14
N ILE A 287 -18.67 12.29 18.55
CA ILE A 287 -18.33 13.55 19.24
C ILE A 287 -18.44 14.79 18.35
N VAL A 288 -18.38 14.60 17.03
CA VAL A 288 -18.41 15.71 16.06
C VAL A 288 -19.85 16.10 15.71
N SER A 289 -20.77 15.13 15.59
CA SER A 289 -22.18 15.37 15.28
C SER A 289 -23.07 15.45 16.52
N GLY A 290 -22.63 14.89 17.65
CA GLY A 290 -23.41 14.77 18.89
C GLY A 290 -24.47 13.67 18.85
N THR A 291 -24.59 12.93 17.75
CA THR A 291 -25.66 11.94 17.52
C THR A 291 -25.09 10.57 17.23
N GLY A 292 -25.95 9.54 17.15
CA GLY A 292 -25.57 8.19 16.72
C GLY A 292 -25.17 8.06 15.25
N VAL A 293 -25.16 9.16 14.48
CA VAL A 293 -24.83 9.17 13.05
C VAL A 293 -23.62 10.08 12.79
N PRO A 294 -22.55 9.60 12.15
CA PRO A 294 -21.41 10.44 11.82
C PRO A 294 -21.70 11.28 10.57
N TYR A 295 -21.02 12.43 10.44
CA TYR A 295 -21.02 13.16 9.17
C TYR A 295 -20.41 12.32 8.03
N ASN A 296 -20.79 12.63 6.79
CA ASN A 296 -20.28 11.94 5.60
C ASN A 296 -18.76 12.09 5.44
N GLU A 297 -18.14 11.19 4.67
CA GLU A 297 -16.67 11.11 4.49
C GLU A 297 -16.03 12.42 3.99
N SER A 298 -16.77 13.21 3.21
CA SER A 298 -16.30 14.47 2.63
C SER A 298 -16.47 15.67 3.55
N TYR A 299 -17.16 15.55 4.68
CA TYR A 299 -17.53 16.67 5.55
C TYR A 299 -16.35 17.60 5.88
N PHE A 300 -15.27 17.05 6.46
CA PHE A 300 -14.11 17.86 6.81
C PHE A 300 -13.38 18.44 5.60
N ASN A 301 -13.39 17.76 4.45
CA ASN A 301 -12.82 18.32 3.21
C ASN A 301 -13.62 19.53 2.75
N THR A 302 -14.95 19.40 2.72
CA THR A 302 -15.86 20.48 2.31
C THR A 302 -15.75 21.68 3.24
N MET A 303 -15.76 21.44 4.56
CA MET A 303 -15.61 22.50 5.55
C MET A 303 -14.24 23.16 5.44
N TRP A 304 -13.17 22.36 5.29
CA TRP A 304 -11.81 22.88 5.14
C TRP A 304 -11.68 23.77 3.92
N SER A 305 -12.20 23.37 2.75
CA SER A 305 -12.14 24.19 1.53
C SER A 305 -12.82 25.56 1.74
N ARG A 306 -13.96 25.60 2.43
CA ARG A 306 -14.66 26.86 2.74
C ARG A 306 -13.84 27.74 3.69
N ALA A 307 -13.29 27.16 4.76
CA ALA A 307 -12.47 27.88 5.73
C ALA A 307 -11.14 28.36 5.11
N LYS A 308 -10.48 27.51 4.30
CA LYS A 308 -9.20 27.79 3.64
C LYS A 308 -9.27 29.05 2.80
N ASN A 309 -10.32 29.22 2.00
CA ASN A 309 -10.50 30.41 1.16
C ASN A 309 -10.53 31.68 2.01
N LYS A 310 -11.30 31.70 3.11
CA LYS A 310 -11.36 32.86 4.02
C LYS A 310 -10.04 33.10 4.75
N MET A 311 -9.36 32.05 5.20
CA MET A 311 -8.07 32.15 5.88
C MET A 311 -6.96 32.65 4.96
N LEU A 312 -6.98 32.28 3.66
CA LEU A 312 -6.05 32.81 2.67
C LEU A 312 -6.27 34.30 2.42
N LEU A 313 -7.53 34.74 2.29
CA LEU A 313 -7.86 36.17 2.15
C LEU A 313 -7.39 36.99 3.35
N LYS A 314 -7.53 36.44 4.56
CA LYS A 314 -7.04 37.04 5.81
C LYS A 314 -5.54 36.82 6.06
N ARG A 315 -4.80 36.19 5.14
CA ARG A 315 -3.37 35.87 5.24
C ARG A 315 -2.99 35.10 6.52
N LEU A 316 -3.88 34.23 7.01
CA LEU A 316 -3.65 33.42 8.20
C LEU A 316 -2.83 32.15 7.90
N ILE A 317 -2.88 31.68 6.66
CA ILE A 317 -2.25 30.44 6.19
C ILE A 317 -1.59 30.63 4.82
N ASN A 318 -0.71 29.71 4.46
CA ASN A 318 -0.08 29.63 3.15
C ASN A 318 -0.88 28.72 2.20
N VAL A 319 -0.72 28.94 0.88
CA VAL A 319 -1.46 28.20 -0.17
C VAL A 319 -1.29 26.68 -0.07
N ASN A 320 -0.09 26.21 0.29
CA ASN A 320 0.23 24.79 0.35
C ASN A 320 -0.14 24.13 1.70
N GLN A 321 -0.64 24.90 2.66
CA GLN A 321 -1.13 24.34 3.92
C GLN A 321 -2.51 23.69 3.74
N THR A 322 -2.74 22.63 4.51
CA THR A 322 -3.92 21.77 4.42
C THR A 322 -4.43 21.45 5.82
N LEU A 323 -5.57 20.78 5.92
CA LEU A 323 -6.05 20.27 7.21
C LEU A 323 -5.01 19.37 7.91
N TYR A 324 -4.21 18.60 7.14
CA TYR A 324 -3.12 17.79 7.70
C TYR A 324 -1.96 18.60 8.28
N SER A 325 -1.86 19.89 8.00
CA SER A 325 -0.84 20.79 8.54
C SER A 325 -0.88 20.94 10.06
N PHE A 326 -2.03 20.76 10.71
CA PHE A 326 -2.12 20.69 12.18
C PHE A 326 -1.38 19.49 12.74
N ARG A 327 -1.59 18.32 12.13
CA ARG A 327 -0.91 17.09 12.52
C ARG A 327 0.59 17.14 12.20
N HIS A 328 0.97 17.77 11.09
CA HIS A 328 2.37 18.05 10.76
C HIS A 328 3.02 18.90 11.85
N ALA A 329 2.38 20.00 12.26
CA ALA A 329 2.87 20.87 13.33
C ALA A 329 3.05 20.13 14.67
N ALA A 330 2.08 19.29 15.05
CA ALA A 330 2.21 18.45 16.23
C ALA A 330 3.38 17.48 16.15
N SER A 331 3.60 16.87 14.99
CA SER A 331 4.71 15.93 14.77
C SER A 331 6.07 16.61 14.86
N VAL A 332 6.19 17.80 14.25
CA VAL A 332 7.37 18.67 14.36
C VAL A 332 7.63 19.01 15.83
N ASN A 333 6.59 19.41 16.54
CA ASN A 333 6.70 19.83 17.93
C ASN A 333 7.08 18.68 18.88
N VAL A 334 6.44 17.51 18.75
CA VAL A 334 6.77 16.33 19.57
C VAL A 334 8.17 15.83 19.27
N PHE A 335 8.53 15.70 17.99
CA PHE A 335 9.85 15.22 17.61
C PHE A 335 10.95 16.21 18.00
N GLY A 336 10.74 17.51 17.79
CA GLY A 336 11.69 18.55 18.18
C GLY A 336 12.05 18.49 19.67
N ARG A 337 11.07 18.24 20.55
CA ARG A 337 11.28 18.12 22.00
C ARG A 337 11.90 16.78 22.44
N THR A 338 11.48 15.68 21.82
CA THR A 338 11.79 14.32 22.33
C THR A 338 12.91 13.63 21.58
N GLN A 339 13.16 14.01 20.33
CA GLN A 339 14.04 13.33 19.37
C GLN A 339 13.80 11.80 19.27
N ASN A 340 12.61 11.35 19.67
CA ASN A 340 12.28 9.93 19.80
C ASN A 340 11.38 9.47 18.64
N LEU A 341 12.00 8.88 17.61
CA LEU A 341 11.29 8.40 16.42
C LEU A 341 10.28 7.28 16.75
N LYS A 342 10.59 6.41 17.70
CA LYS A 342 9.72 5.29 18.10
C LYS A 342 8.46 5.79 18.81
N LEU A 343 8.61 6.76 19.71
CA LEU A 343 7.49 7.44 20.35
C LEU A 343 6.60 8.11 19.30
N LEU A 344 7.18 8.88 18.37
CA LEU A 344 6.40 9.52 17.30
C LEU A 344 5.68 8.50 16.42
N GLN A 345 6.32 7.37 16.09
CA GLN A 345 5.70 6.28 15.33
C GLN A 345 4.47 5.71 16.05
N GLN A 346 4.55 5.49 17.36
CA GLN A 346 3.43 5.02 18.19
C GLN A 346 2.28 6.04 18.19
N LEU A 347 2.58 7.32 18.43
CA LEU A 347 1.60 8.40 18.42
C LEU A 347 0.90 8.54 17.06
N LEU A 348 1.64 8.48 15.95
CA LEU A 348 1.09 8.57 14.60
C LEU A 348 0.36 7.30 14.13
N GLY A 349 0.51 6.18 14.84
CA GLY A 349 0.01 4.87 14.42
C GLY A 349 0.62 4.43 13.09
N HIS A 350 1.91 4.68 12.88
CA HIS A 350 2.63 4.21 11.69
C HIS A 350 3.04 2.75 11.86
N THR A 351 2.89 1.95 10.80
CA THR A 351 3.20 0.51 10.84
C THR A 351 4.69 0.23 10.95
N SER A 352 5.54 1.10 10.41
CA SER A 352 7.00 0.97 10.42
C SER A 352 7.69 2.29 10.79
N LEU A 353 8.90 2.18 11.36
CA LEU A 353 9.77 3.34 11.61
C LEU A 353 10.17 4.06 10.31
N THR A 354 10.37 3.31 9.21
CA THR A 354 10.69 3.87 7.89
C THR A 354 9.61 4.82 7.38
N THR A 355 8.34 4.54 7.68
CA THR A 355 7.21 5.45 7.37
C THR A 355 7.35 6.76 8.13
N SER A 356 7.64 6.71 9.43
CA SER A 356 7.87 7.90 10.25
C SER A 356 9.10 8.69 9.81
N LEU A 357 10.18 8.02 9.43
CA LEU A 357 11.40 8.66 8.93
C LEU A 357 11.15 9.41 7.62
N THR A 358 10.47 8.76 6.66
CA THR A 358 10.06 9.39 5.39
C THR A 358 9.16 10.60 5.66
N TYR A 359 8.25 10.48 6.63
CA TYR A 359 7.35 11.55 7.03
C TYR A 359 8.11 12.75 7.63
N LEU A 360 9.07 12.54 8.53
CA LEU A 360 9.89 13.63 9.07
C LEU A 360 10.78 14.30 8.02
N ARG A 361 11.35 13.53 7.08
CA ARG A 361 12.06 14.11 5.92
C ARG A 361 11.15 15.00 5.08
N SER A 362 9.90 14.58 4.84
CA SER A 362 8.92 15.40 4.13
C SER A 362 8.52 16.67 4.88
N LEU A 363 8.80 16.74 6.18
CA LEU A 363 8.62 17.92 7.02
C LEU A 363 9.89 18.76 7.17
N GLY A 364 11.00 18.36 6.54
CA GLY A 364 12.28 19.05 6.65
C GLY A 364 12.97 18.89 8.02
N MET A 365 12.50 17.98 8.89
CA MET A 365 13.02 17.81 10.25
C MET A 365 14.32 17.02 10.33
N ILE A 366 14.68 16.31 9.25
CA ILE A 366 15.90 15.50 9.20
C ILE A 366 16.77 16.12 8.13
N GLN A 367 17.60 17.07 8.58
CA GLN A 367 18.68 17.64 7.82
C GLN A 367 19.99 17.20 8.48
N ILE A 368 20.98 16.89 7.66
CA ILE A 368 22.33 16.57 8.16
C ILE A 368 23.00 17.91 8.39
N ASP A 369 23.35 18.19 9.64
CA ASP A 369 24.06 19.41 10.00
C ASP A 369 25.51 19.37 9.46
N HIS A 370 26.09 20.51 9.12
CA HIS A 370 27.47 20.55 8.65
C HIS A 370 28.46 20.12 9.74
N SER A 371 28.14 20.34 11.02
CA SER A 371 28.97 19.98 12.17
C SER A 371 29.21 18.48 12.36
N VAL A 372 28.45 17.62 11.68
CA VAL A 372 28.65 16.16 11.72
C VAL A 372 29.42 15.63 10.51
N MET A 373 29.86 16.52 9.60
CA MET A 373 30.69 16.14 8.46
C MET A 373 32.14 15.97 8.92
N PRO A 374 32.90 15.03 8.32
CA PRO A 374 34.29 14.82 8.70
C PRO A 374 35.13 16.08 8.42
N GLU A 375 35.94 16.47 9.40
CA GLU A 375 36.92 17.55 9.25
C GLU A 375 38.25 16.98 8.74
N LEU A 376 38.94 17.74 7.88
CA LEU A 376 40.32 17.46 7.50
C LEU A 376 41.22 18.10 8.55
N LEU A 377 41.95 17.30 9.31
CA LEU A 377 43.09 17.81 10.10
C LEU A 377 44.14 18.33 9.10
N GLU A 378 44.60 19.56 9.31
CA GLU A 378 45.55 20.25 8.43
C GLU A 378 46.74 19.34 8.07
N LEU A 379 47.04 19.26 6.76
CA LEU A 379 48.11 18.45 6.16
C LEU A 379 49.48 19.10 6.31
#